data_AF-A0A3R7JV94-F1
#
_entry.id   AF-A0A3R7JV94-F1
#
_cell.length_a   1.000
_cell.length_b   1.000
_cell.length_c   1.000
_cell.angle_alpha   90.00
_cell.angle_beta   90.00
_cell.angle_gamma   90.00
#
_symmetry.space_group_name_H-M   'P 1'
#
loop_
_entity.id
_entity.type
_entity.pdbx_description
1 polymer ?
#
loop_
_entity_poly.entity_id
_entity_poly.type
_entity_poly.pdbx_seq_one_letter_code
_entity_poly.pdbx_strand_id
1 'polypeptide(L)'
;MHGGKWSLANLCLFVQGRYGAVCADGLMRSIEFIIYHSLRAMESVMFNDRHCFELYGYDILIDDCLRPHLIEVNSSPSLSTTTLSDRLLKEEVLADVLSIIFPPYFPSPRAMPYWEHRLRTDLTTAVQTGFRLLHVEA
;
A
#
# COMPACT_ATOMS: atom_id res chain seq x y z
N MET A 1 14.85 6.48 21.39
CA MET A 1 13.44 6.71 21.00
C MET A 1 13.35 8.09 20.39
N HIS A 2 12.94 8.23 19.13
CA HIS A 2 12.73 9.53 18.50
C HIS A 2 11.26 9.61 18.08
N GLY A 3 10.51 10.57 18.65
CA GLY A 3 9.15 10.91 18.22
C GLY A 3 8.01 9.97 18.62
N GLY A 4 8.21 9.02 19.54
CA GLY A 4 7.12 8.14 20.02
C GLY A 4 6.64 7.09 19.01
N LYS A 5 7.37 6.86 17.92
CA LYS A 5 7.04 5.88 16.88
C LYS A 5 7.92 4.63 17.00
N TRP A 6 7.33 3.46 16.87
CA TRP A 6 8.04 2.18 16.76
C TRP A 6 7.73 1.52 15.43
N SER A 7 8.71 0.81 14.86
CA SER A 7 8.46 -0.11 13.75
C SER A 7 7.62 -1.29 14.23
N LEU A 8 6.92 -1.94 13.30
CA LEU A 8 6.16 -3.16 13.58
C LEU A 8 7.07 -4.25 14.18
N ALA A 9 8.29 -4.40 13.66
CA ALA A 9 9.27 -5.34 14.20
C ALA A 9 9.60 -5.05 15.68
N ASN A 10 9.77 -3.78 16.06
CA ASN A 10 10.02 -3.42 17.46
C ASN A 10 8.79 -3.63 18.35
N LEU A 11 7.58 -3.39 17.82
CA LEU A 11 6.34 -3.72 18.53
C LEU A 11 6.25 -5.23 18.79
N CYS A 12 6.49 -6.07 17.77
CA CYS A 12 6.49 -7.52 17.91
C CYS A 12 7.53 -7.98 18.94
N LEU A 13 8.76 -7.45 18.86
CA LEU A 13 9.82 -7.76 19.81
C LEU A 13 9.43 -7.38 21.24
N PHE A 14 8.80 -6.22 21.43
CA PHE A 14 8.32 -5.78 22.74
C PHE A 14 7.22 -6.70 23.29
N VAL A 15 6.21 -7.04 22.47
CA VAL A 15 5.12 -7.93 22.87
C VAL A 15 5.67 -9.31 23.19
N GLN A 16 6.59 -9.83 22.37
CA GLN A 16 7.25 -11.11 22.60
C GLN A 16 8.05 -11.10 23.91
N GLY A 17 8.80 -10.03 24.18
CA GLY A 17 9.58 -9.91 25.42
C GLY A 17 8.71 -9.80 26.68
N ARG A 18 7.52 -9.19 26.58
CA ARG A 18 6.64 -8.94 27.73
C ARG A 18 5.61 -10.04 27.97
N TYR A 19 5.05 -10.62 26.90
CA TYR A 19 3.92 -11.55 26.94
C TYR A 19 4.24 -12.92 26.33
N GLY A 20 5.44 -13.11 25.76
CA GLY A 20 5.88 -14.34 25.13
C GLY A 20 5.58 -14.41 23.63
N ALA A 21 6.31 -15.31 22.94
CA ALA A 21 6.23 -15.44 21.48
C ALA A 21 4.83 -15.85 20.98
N VAL A 22 4.16 -16.77 21.69
CA VAL A 22 2.81 -17.23 21.32
C VAL A 22 1.80 -16.09 21.30
N CYS A 23 1.89 -15.17 22.26
CA CYS A 23 1.02 -14.00 22.34
C CYS A 23 1.33 -13.00 21.23
N ALA A 24 2.61 -12.76 20.92
CA ALA A 24 3.01 -11.89 19.81
C ALA A 24 2.51 -12.43 18.46
N ASP A 25 2.70 -13.72 18.20
CA ASP A 25 2.19 -14.38 16.99
C ASP A 25 0.66 -14.32 16.92
N GLY A 26 -0.01 -14.54 18.06
CA GLY A 26 -1.47 -14.46 18.16
C GLY A 26 -2.02 -13.07 17.84
N LEU A 27 -1.35 -12.02 18.32
CA LEU A 27 -1.66 -10.63 18.00
C LEU A 27 -1.50 -10.37 16.49
N MET A 28 -0.39 -10.78 15.89
CA MET A 28 -0.15 -10.58 14.46
C MET A 28 -1.18 -11.29 13.59
N ARG A 29 -1.53 -12.54 13.91
CA ARG A 29 -2.61 -13.25 13.21
C ARG A 29 -3.97 -12.56 13.37
N SER A 30 -4.23 -11.97 14.53
CA SER A 30 -5.48 -11.23 14.78
C SER A 30 -5.54 -9.94 13.96
N ILE A 31 -4.41 -9.25 13.78
CA ILE A 31 -4.29 -8.09 12.89
C ILE A 31 -4.51 -8.50 11.42
N GLU A 32 -3.86 -9.58 10.97
CA GLU A 32 -4.06 -10.13 9.61
C GLU A 32 -5.53 -10.54 9.37
N PHE A 33 -6.16 -11.16 10.37
CA PHE A 33 -7.57 -11.53 10.32
C PHE A 33 -8.46 -10.31 10.10
N ILE A 34 -8.24 -9.22 10.84
CA ILE A 34 -8.98 -7.96 10.67
C ILE A 34 -8.86 -7.45 9.23
N ILE A 35 -7.62 -7.34 8.72
CA ILE A 35 -7.34 -6.82 7.37
C ILE A 35 -8.01 -7.68 6.30
N TYR A 36 -7.87 -9.00 6.39
CA TYR A 36 -8.46 -9.92 5.42
C TYR A 36 -9.99 -9.84 5.42
N HIS A 37 -10.61 -9.86 6.60
CA HIS A 37 -12.06 -9.88 6.70
C HIS A 37 -12.70 -8.52 6.35
N SER A 38 -12.05 -7.40 6.64
CA SER A 38 -12.54 -6.08 6.20
C SER A 38 -12.51 -5.94 4.67
N LEU A 39 -11.42 -6.36 4.01
CA LEU A 39 -11.33 -6.34 2.55
C LEU A 39 -12.36 -7.27 1.92
N ARG A 40 -12.51 -8.49 2.45
CA ARG A 40 -13.51 -9.45 1.93
C ARG A 40 -14.94 -8.97 2.07
N ALA A 41 -15.26 -8.25 3.14
CA ALA A 41 -16.60 -7.67 3.29
C ALA A 41 -16.92 -6.65 2.19
N MET A 42 -15.90 -6.00 1.62
CA MET A 42 -16.02 -4.98 0.58
C MET A 42 -15.87 -5.54 -0.85
N GLU A 43 -15.49 -6.81 -1.01
CA GLU A 43 -15.18 -7.45 -2.31
C GLU A 43 -16.28 -7.23 -3.36
N SER A 44 -17.56 -7.29 -2.95
CA SER A 44 -18.70 -7.13 -3.85
C SER A 44 -18.89 -5.73 -4.44
N VAL A 45 -18.31 -4.70 -3.81
CA VAL A 45 -18.45 -3.30 -4.23
C VAL A 45 -17.14 -2.69 -4.74
N MET A 46 -16.03 -3.42 -4.61
CA MET A 46 -14.73 -3.00 -5.10
C MET A 46 -14.66 -3.09 -6.63
N PHE A 47 -14.16 -2.04 -7.28
CA PHE A 47 -13.92 -2.03 -8.71
C PHE A 47 -12.68 -2.88 -9.04
N ASN A 48 -12.92 -4.11 -9.49
CA ASN A 48 -11.88 -5.12 -9.71
C ASN A 48 -11.37 -5.10 -11.17
N ASP A 49 -10.66 -4.04 -11.55
CA ASP A 49 -9.89 -4.01 -12.79
C ASP A 49 -8.49 -4.60 -12.55
N ARG A 50 -8.10 -5.56 -13.39
CA ARG A 50 -6.82 -6.28 -13.28
C ARG A 50 -5.59 -5.40 -13.49
N HIS A 51 -5.77 -4.18 -13.99
CA HIS A 51 -4.70 -3.21 -14.21
C HIS A 51 -4.64 -2.16 -13.09
N CYS A 52 -5.55 -2.23 -12.11
CA CYS A 52 -5.58 -1.33 -10.97
C CYS A 52 -5.04 -2.01 -9.72
N PHE A 53 -4.44 -1.21 -8.85
CA PHE A 53 -4.07 -1.60 -7.50
C PHE A 53 -4.39 -0.42 -6.57
N GLU A 54 -4.54 -0.71 -5.28
CA GLU A 54 -4.75 0.31 -4.27
C GLU A 54 -3.95 -0.05 -3.01
N LEU A 55 -3.35 0.96 -2.39
CA LEU A 55 -2.60 0.83 -1.14
C LEU A 55 -3.45 1.38 -0.01
N TYR A 56 -3.85 0.51 0.92
CA TYR A 56 -4.63 0.89 2.08
C TYR A 56 -3.76 1.09 3.32
N GLY A 57 -4.08 2.12 4.11
CA GLY A 57 -3.58 2.29 5.48
C GLY A 57 -4.60 1.78 6.48
N TYR A 58 -4.18 0.91 7.39
CA TYR A 58 -5.03 0.36 8.45
C TYR A 58 -4.64 0.95 9.81
N ASP A 59 -5.59 1.63 10.44
CA ASP A 59 -5.41 2.17 11.78
C ASP A 59 -6.03 1.18 12.78
N ILE A 60 -5.17 0.49 13.52
CA ILE A 60 -5.54 -0.57 14.45
C ILE A 60 -5.07 -0.21 15.85
N LEU A 61 -6.01 -0.19 16.79
CA LEU A 61 -5.73 0.03 18.20
C LEU A 61 -5.62 -1.31 18.93
N ILE A 62 -4.55 -1.52 19.69
CA ILE A 62 -4.34 -2.73 20.50
C ILE A 62 -4.68 -2.39 21.95
N ASP A 63 -5.60 -3.15 22.56
CA ASP A 63 -5.97 -2.96 23.96
C ASP A 63 -5.02 -3.65 24.95
N ASP A 64 -5.31 -3.49 26.25
CA ASP A 64 -4.54 -4.09 27.35
C ASP A 64 -4.57 -5.62 27.39
N CYS A 65 -5.53 -6.23 26.71
CA CYS A 65 -5.68 -7.67 26.54
C CYS A 65 -5.02 -8.18 25.24
N LEU A 66 -4.22 -7.36 24.56
CA LEU A 66 -3.63 -7.64 23.24
C LEU A 66 -4.66 -7.94 22.14
N ARG A 67 -5.87 -7.38 22.25
CA ARG A 67 -6.88 -7.51 21.19
C ARG A 67 -6.77 -6.31 20.25
N PRO A 68 -6.58 -6.54 18.94
CA PRO A 68 -6.61 -5.47 17.96
C PRO A 68 -8.06 -5.07 17.64
N HIS A 69 -8.30 -3.77 17.50
CA HIS A 69 -9.57 -3.16 17.13
C HIS A 69 -9.35 -2.27 15.92
N LEU A 70 -10.11 -2.49 14.84
CA LEU A 70 -10.06 -1.65 13.65
C LEU A 70 -10.71 -0.29 13.94
N ILE A 71 -9.97 0.79 13.71
CA ILE A 71 -10.48 2.16 13.87
C ILE A 71 -10.95 2.70 12.53
N GLU A 72 -10.08 2.70 11.53
CA GLU A 72 -10.39 3.15 10.18
C GLU A 72 -9.51 2.48 9.13
N VAL A 73 -9.96 2.57 7.88
CA VAL A 73 -9.23 2.15 6.69
C VAL A 73 -9.13 3.34 5.74
N ASN A 74 -7.91 3.71 5.40
CA ASN A 74 -7.60 4.86 4.55
C ASN A 74 -7.20 4.39 3.14
N SER A 75 -7.92 4.82 2.11
CA SER A 75 -7.59 4.61 0.68
C SER A 75 -6.44 5.49 0.18
N SER A 76 -6.04 6.49 0.96
CA SER A 76 -4.94 7.40 0.64
C SER A 76 -4.05 7.61 1.87
N PRO A 77 -3.29 6.58 2.31
CA PRO A 77 -2.41 6.71 3.46
C PRO A 77 -1.36 7.79 3.19
N SER A 78 -1.06 8.59 4.23
CA SER A 78 -0.10 9.69 4.08
C SER A 78 1.30 9.17 3.74
N LEU A 79 1.89 9.72 2.68
CA LEU A 79 3.29 9.50 2.32
C LEU A 79 4.23 10.64 2.80
N SER A 80 3.72 11.62 3.56
CA SER A 80 4.54 12.72 4.07
C SER A 80 5.53 12.24 5.14
N THR A 81 6.80 12.62 5.04
CA THR A 81 7.85 12.13 5.94
C THR A 81 8.19 13.17 7.00
N THR A 82 8.06 12.81 8.28
CA THR A 82 8.41 13.71 9.41
C THR A 82 9.75 13.38 10.06
N THR A 83 10.22 12.14 9.89
CA THR A 83 11.49 11.66 10.43
C THR A 83 12.24 10.83 9.38
N LEU A 84 13.54 10.61 9.58
CA LEU A 84 14.32 9.71 8.72
C LEU A 84 13.74 8.30 8.71
N SER A 85 13.31 7.79 9.87
CA SER A 85 12.69 6.46 9.98
C SER A 85 11.37 6.39 9.19
N ASP A 86 10.54 7.43 9.23
CA ASP A 86 9.32 7.48 8.43
C ASP A 86 9.63 7.46 6.93
N ARG A 87 10.68 8.17 6.51
CA ARG A 87 11.10 8.21 5.11
C ARG A 87 11.54 6.83 4.63
N LEU A 88 12.43 6.18 5.37
CA LEU A 88 12.92 4.85 5.01
C LEU A 88 11.78 3.83 4.93
N LEU A 89 10.90 3.81 5.94
CA LEU A 89 9.75 2.90 5.95
C LEU A 89 8.84 3.12 4.73
N LYS A 90 8.56 4.38 4.39
CA LYS A 90 7.67 4.71 3.27
C LYS A 90 8.32 4.42 1.91
N GLU A 91 9.62 4.67 1.78
CA GLU A 91 10.39 4.29 0.60
C GLU A 91 10.39 2.76 0.40
N GLU A 92 10.57 1.99 1.48
CA GLU A 92 10.49 0.52 1.45
C GLU A 92 9.10 0.03 1.03
N VAL A 93 8.01 0.56 1.63
CA VAL A 93 6.64 0.20 1.25
C VAL A 93 6.38 0.47 -0.24
N LEU A 94 6.81 1.63 -0.76
CA LEU A 94 6.63 1.95 -2.18
C LEU A 94 7.45 1.03 -3.07
N ALA A 95 8.71 0.74 -2.72
CA ALA A 95 9.55 -0.17 -3.47
C ALA A 95 8.94 -1.58 -3.53
N ASP A 96 8.47 -2.10 -2.39
CA ASP A 96 7.83 -3.41 -2.31
C ASP A 96 6.53 -3.47 -3.12
N VAL A 97 5.68 -2.44 -3.01
CA VAL A 97 4.44 -2.34 -3.80
C VAL A 97 4.75 -2.39 -5.30
N LEU A 98 5.70 -1.59 -5.78
CA LEU A 98 6.07 -1.58 -7.19
C LEU A 98 6.67 -2.92 -7.64
N SER A 99 7.44 -3.59 -6.77
CA SER A 99 8.00 -4.91 -7.06
C SER A 99 6.94 -6.01 -7.19
N ILE A 100 5.83 -5.90 -6.44
CA ILE A 100 4.70 -6.83 -6.50
C ILE A 100 3.90 -6.60 -7.80
N ILE A 101 3.68 -5.34 -8.17
CA ILE A 101 2.85 -4.96 -9.31
C ILE A 101 3.58 -5.21 -10.63
N PHE A 102 4.89 -4.91 -10.69
CA PHE A 102 5.65 -5.03 -11.92
C PHE A 102 6.36 -6.39 -12.01
N PRO A 103 6.03 -7.21 -13.03
CA PRO A 103 6.78 -8.44 -13.24
C PRO A 103 8.25 -8.13 -13.57
N PRO A 104 9.19 -9.06 -13.33
CA PRO A 104 10.63 -8.84 -13.53
C PRO A 104 11.07 -8.36 -14.92
N TYR A 105 10.21 -8.51 -15.92
CA TYR A 105 10.44 -8.11 -17.31
C TYR A 105 9.56 -6.92 -17.74
N PHE A 106 9.08 -6.13 -16.79
CA PHE A 106 8.31 -4.92 -17.07
C PHE A 106 9.23 -3.69 -17.26
N PRO A 107 8.97 -2.83 -18.26
CA PRO A 107 8.04 -3.06 -19.37
C PRO A 107 8.56 -4.17 -20.29
N SER A 108 7.66 -4.98 -20.84
CA SER A 108 8.07 -6.02 -21.79
C SER A 108 8.89 -5.40 -22.91
N PRO A 109 9.97 -6.04 -23.39
CA PRO A 109 10.69 -5.58 -24.58
C PRO A 109 9.79 -5.49 -25.83
N ARG A 110 8.64 -6.17 -25.80
CA ARG A 110 7.59 -6.12 -26.82
C ARG A 110 6.40 -5.24 -26.41
N ALA A 111 6.42 -4.67 -25.20
CA ALA A 111 5.39 -3.74 -24.77
C ALA A 111 5.47 -2.50 -25.65
N MET A 112 4.32 -2.16 -26.22
CA MET A 112 4.14 -0.91 -26.91
C MET A 112 4.36 0.25 -25.92
N PRO A 113 5.11 1.30 -26.29
CA PRO A 113 5.26 2.47 -25.45
C PRO A 113 3.91 3.02 -24.98
N TYR A 114 3.83 3.49 -23.73
CA TYR A 114 2.57 3.95 -23.15
C TYR A 114 1.84 5.00 -24.01
N TRP A 115 2.58 5.91 -24.66
CA TRP A 115 2.00 6.92 -25.55
C TRP A 115 1.35 6.30 -26.80
N GLU A 116 1.93 5.25 -27.37
CA GLU A 116 1.39 4.55 -28.54
C GLU A 116 0.17 3.69 -28.12
N HIS A 117 0.22 3.08 -26.93
CA HIS A 117 -0.94 2.43 -26.32
C HIS A 117 -2.10 3.38 -26.10
N ARG A 118 -1.84 4.55 -25.52
CA ARG A 118 -2.87 5.57 -25.29
C ARG A 118 -3.50 6.05 -26.59
N LEU A 119 -2.70 6.35 -27.61
CA LEU A 119 -3.20 6.72 -28.94
C LEU A 119 -4.15 5.68 -29.55
N ARG A 120 -3.94 4.38 -29.26
CA ARG A 120 -4.75 3.28 -29.82
C ARG A 120 -5.98 2.90 -29.00
N THR A 121 -5.97 3.12 -27.69
CA THR A 121 -7.00 2.59 -26.77
C THR A 121 -7.86 3.67 -26.09
N ASP A 122 -7.39 4.91 -26.06
CA ASP A 122 -8.06 5.99 -25.34
C ASP A 122 -9.03 6.73 -26.29
N LEU A 123 -10.31 6.33 -26.28
CA LEU A 123 -11.41 7.02 -27.00
C LEU A 123 -11.63 8.46 -26.50
N THR A 124 -11.07 8.84 -25.35
CA THR A 124 -11.13 10.23 -24.87
C THR A 124 -10.20 11.17 -25.64
N THR A 125 -9.22 10.64 -26.38
CA THR A 125 -8.35 11.41 -27.28
C THR A 125 -9.11 11.97 -28.51
N ALA A 126 -10.32 11.47 -28.79
CA ALA A 126 -11.22 12.06 -29.77
C ALA A 126 -11.94 13.32 -29.25
N VAL A 127 -11.90 13.57 -27.93
CA VAL A 127 -12.40 14.81 -27.33
C VAL A 127 -11.24 15.79 -27.26
N GLN A 128 -11.43 16.95 -27.88
CA GLN A 128 -10.46 18.03 -27.90
C GLN A 128 -10.29 18.60 -26.48
N THR A 129 -9.42 17.98 -25.68
CA THR A 129 -9.06 18.55 -24.38
C THR A 129 -7.89 19.52 -24.60
N GLY A 130 -7.95 20.70 -23.97
CA GLY A 130 -6.96 21.78 -24.14
C GLY A 130 -5.56 21.47 -23.59
N PHE A 131 -5.28 20.21 -23.25
CA PHE A 131 -3.99 19.76 -22.71
C PHE A 131 -3.05 19.38 -23.85
N ARG A 132 -2.04 20.21 -24.10
CA ARG A 132 -0.92 19.88 -24.98
C ARG A 132 0.14 19.11 -24.20
N LEU A 133 0.52 17.93 -24.69
CA LEU A 133 1.75 17.24 -24.27
C LEU A 133 2.92 18.17 -24.57
N LEU A 134 3.72 18.48 -23.55
CA LEU A 134 4.97 19.19 -23.73
C LEU A 134 5.94 18.24 -24.44
N HIS A 135 6.30 18.57 -25.67
CA HIS A 135 7.41 17.92 -26.35
C HIS A 135 8.68 18.18 -25.53
N VAL A 136 9.30 17.11 -25.05
CA VAL A 136 10.68 17.18 -24.57
C VAL A 136 11.55 17.07 -25.83
N GLU A 137 12.13 18.19 -26.24
CA GLU A 137 13.18 18.18 -27.26
C GLU A 137 14.41 17.46 -26.70
N ALA A 138 14.98 16.58 -27.54
CA ALA A 138 16.13 15.73 -27.23
C ALA A 138 17.44 16.52 -27.21
#